data_AF-A0A936TWU4-F1
#
_entry.id   AF-A0A936TWU4-F1
#
_cell.length_a   1.000
_cell.length_b   1.000
_cell.length_c   1.000
_cell.angle_alpha   90.00
_cell.angle_beta   90.00
_cell.angle_gamma   90.00
#
_symmetry.space_group_name_H-M   'P 1'
#
loop_
_entity.id
_entity.type
_entity.pdbx_description
1 polymer ?
#
loop_
_entity_poly.entity_id
_entity_poly.type
_entity_poly.pdbx_seq_one_letter_code
_entity_poly.pdbx_strand_id
1 'polypeptide(L)'
;MLLSLAALSLATLPVAALAADETAPSISVIGAQTDAESNATYWLRKREGWFWYRDPPEPPRPPKESPASPIRPPELTRFEAMQKRLDDLKRVAVMNPSDANLLAYMRYQRFVMNKSELFAQNWQRLVWTVPDLDYGLTGRPTNAMAVAAFDEQQRDRQAQTVRNLAATQGLLFIFRSDCPYCHRLAPILKRFEQEFGMTVFAVSLDGRGLPEYPNPQADNGIAARLNSTIVPALYLTAPSTRQIRPVGFGLMAMTELVERIAALAQDPRENPL
;
A
#
# COMPACT_ATOMS: atom_id res chain seq x y z
N MET A 1 -7.86 -44.81 -0.31
CA MET A 1 -7.99 -44.50 -1.75
C MET A 1 -7.71 -43.02 -1.93
N LEU A 2 -6.65 -42.72 -2.66
CA LEU A 2 -6.31 -41.46 -3.34
C LEU A 2 -5.89 -40.23 -2.51
N LEU A 3 -4.55 -40.13 -2.36
CA LEU A 3 -3.77 -38.90 -2.29
C LEU A 3 -3.99 -38.03 -3.55
N SER A 4 -3.89 -36.71 -3.41
CA SER A 4 -3.54 -35.83 -4.53
C SER A 4 -2.53 -34.77 -4.09
N LEU A 5 -1.28 -34.93 -4.55
CA LEU A 5 -0.20 -33.95 -4.51
C LEU A 5 -0.37 -32.98 -5.68
N ALA A 6 -0.24 -31.67 -5.44
CA ALA A 6 -0.08 -30.67 -6.49
C ALA A 6 1.36 -30.16 -6.54
N ALA A 7 1.88 -30.05 -7.76
CA ALA A 7 3.30 -30.04 -8.12
C ALA A 7 3.99 -28.66 -8.02
N LEU A 8 5.28 -28.68 -7.65
CA LEU A 8 6.23 -27.59 -7.86
C LEU A 8 6.65 -27.55 -9.34
N SER A 9 6.61 -26.37 -9.96
CA SER A 9 7.18 -26.09 -11.29
C SER A 9 8.56 -25.46 -11.14
N LEU A 10 9.62 -26.20 -11.52
CA LEU A 10 10.97 -25.68 -11.74
C LEU A 10 11.14 -25.44 -13.25
N ALA A 11 11.42 -24.20 -13.64
CA ALA A 11 11.78 -23.85 -15.01
C ALA A 11 13.26 -24.16 -15.27
N THR A 12 13.50 -25.02 -16.26
CA THR A 12 14.80 -25.37 -16.84
C THR A 12 15.00 -24.65 -18.17
N LEU A 13 16.18 -24.07 -18.43
CA LEU A 13 16.72 -23.81 -19.78
C LEU A 13 18.27 -23.89 -19.75
N PRO A 14 18.93 -24.13 -20.90
CA PRO A 14 19.78 -25.32 -21.08
C PRO A 14 21.29 -25.04 -21.14
N VAL A 15 22.02 -26.16 -21.08
CA VAL A 15 23.47 -26.36 -21.22
C VAL A 15 23.84 -26.57 -22.70
N ALA A 16 24.93 -25.93 -23.14
CA ALA A 16 25.86 -26.38 -24.18
C ALA A 16 27.21 -25.69 -23.87
N ALA A 17 28.25 -26.33 -23.31
CA ALA A 17 29.19 -27.31 -23.89
C ALA A 17 29.99 -26.74 -25.08
N LEU A 18 31.31 -26.86 -25.22
CA LEU A 18 32.47 -27.21 -24.39
C LEU A 18 33.71 -26.99 -25.30
N ALA A 19 34.82 -26.46 -24.80
CA ALA A 19 36.21 -26.77 -25.19
C ALA A 19 37.14 -25.81 -24.40
N ALA A 20 37.83 -26.27 -23.35
CA ALA A 20 39.14 -26.95 -23.40
C ALA A 20 40.21 -26.03 -24.00
N ASP A 21 41.39 -25.81 -23.44
CA ASP A 21 42.09 -26.29 -22.26
C ASP A 21 43.30 -25.32 -22.13
N GLU A 22 43.92 -25.27 -20.96
CA GLU A 22 45.35 -25.03 -20.73
C GLU A 22 45.63 -24.19 -19.48
N THR A 23 46.43 -24.85 -18.67
CA THR A 23 46.81 -24.57 -17.30
C THR A 23 48.04 -23.68 -17.19
N ALA A 24 47.99 -22.85 -16.16
CA ALA A 24 49.11 -22.40 -15.31
C ALA A 24 49.99 -21.23 -15.83
N PRO A 25 50.86 -20.69 -14.98
CA PRO A 25 50.52 -19.66 -13.99
C PRO A 25 51.26 -18.36 -14.32
N SER A 26 50.61 -17.20 -14.19
CA SER A 26 51.29 -15.91 -14.29
C SER A 26 52.08 -15.63 -13.02
N ILE A 27 53.29 -16.20 -12.98
CA ILE A 27 54.38 -15.79 -12.10
C ILE A 27 54.65 -14.31 -12.41
N SER A 28 54.46 -13.44 -11.42
CA SER A 28 54.94 -12.07 -11.45
C SER A 28 56.46 -12.08 -11.49
N VAL A 29 57.02 -12.01 -12.69
CA VAL A 29 58.43 -11.70 -12.88
C VAL A 29 58.59 -10.20 -12.76
N ILE A 30 59.27 -9.80 -11.70
CA ILE A 30 59.85 -8.47 -11.51
C ILE A 30 60.77 -8.19 -12.70
N GLY A 31 60.25 -7.45 -13.67
CA GLY A 31 61.02 -6.84 -14.75
C GLY A 31 61.44 -5.44 -14.35
N ALA A 32 62.43 -5.34 -13.46
CA ALA A 32 63.23 -4.13 -13.34
C ALA A 32 64.05 -3.99 -14.63
N GLN A 33 63.71 -3.01 -15.46
CA GLN A 33 64.56 -2.39 -16.48
C GLN A 33 63.74 -1.31 -17.19
N THR A 34 64.14 -0.05 -17.32
CA THR A 34 65.35 0.66 -16.89
C THR A 34 65.00 2.12 -17.17
N ASP A 35 64.87 2.93 -16.13
CA ASP A 35 65.00 4.38 -16.25
C ASP A 35 66.44 4.68 -16.66
N ALA A 36 66.72 4.68 -17.96
CA ALA A 36 68.03 5.00 -18.49
C ALA A 36 67.92 5.66 -19.86
N GLU A 37 67.23 6.79 -19.94
CA GLU A 37 67.42 7.70 -21.09
C GLU A 37 67.20 9.19 -20.75
N SER A 38 67.34 9.58 -19.47
CA SER A 38 67.25 10.98 -19.05
C SER A 38 68.56 11.77 -19.18
N ASN A 39 69.69 11.15 -19.53
CA ASN A 39 71.00 11.82 -19.69
C ASN A 39 71.70 11.54 -21.04
N ALA A 40 70.96 11.25 -22.11
CA ALA A 40 71.52 11.32 -23.46
C ALA A 40 71.59 12.79 -23.90
N THR A 41 72.76 13.24 -24.37
CA THR A 41 72.99 14.60 -24.86
C THR A 41 71.93 14.99 -25.88
N TYR A 42 71.27 16.13 -25.66
CA TYR A 42 70.04 16.54 -26.36
C TYR A 42 70.13 16.48 -27.91
N TRP A 43 71.31 16.67 -28.49
CA TRP A 43 71.55 16.60 -29.94
C TRP A 43 71.48 15.18 -30.56
N LEU A 44 71.52 14.12 -29.75
CA LEU A 44 71.29 12.74 -30.21
C LEU A 44 69.80 12.44 -30.42
N ARG A 45 68.91 13.27 -29.85
CA ARG A 45 67.45 13.14 -29.98
C ARG A 45 66.99 13.84 -31.25
N LYS A 46 67.27 13.24 -32.41
CA LYS A 46 67.09 13.82 -33.76
C LYS A 46 65.66 14.26 -34.15
N ARG A 47 64.66 14.09 -33.28
CA ARG A 47 63.24 14.42 -33.58
C ARG A 47 62.51 15.17 -32.46
N GLU A 48 63.19 15.59 -31.39
CA GLU A 48 62.58 16.36 -30.31
C GLU A 48 63.03 17.83 -30.40
N GLY A 49 62.18 18.69 -30.97
CA GLY A 49 62.44 20.13 -31.06
C GLY A 49 62.09 20.89 -29.78
N TRP A 50 62.51 22.15 -29.70
CA TRP A 50 62.29 23.06 -28.54
C TRP A 50 60.80 23.30 -28.19
N PHE A 51 59.86 22.94 -29.06
CA PHE A 51 58.43 23.19 -28.88
C PHE A 51 57.64 22.04 -28.22
N TRP A 52 58.28 20.96 -27.77
CA TRP A 52 57.59 19.85 -27.09
C TRP A 52 57.67 19.97 -25.58
N TYR A 53 56.54 20.28 -24.94
CA TYR A 53 56.35 20.08 -23.50
C TYR A 53 55.96 18.63 -23.24
N ARG A 54 56.68 17.95 -22.34
CA ARG A 54 56.20 16.70 -21.74
C ARG A 54 55.39 17.08 -20.51
N ASP A 55 54.11 16.79 -20.53
CA ASP A 55 53.28 16.97 -19.34
C ASP A 55 53.89 16.17 -18.19
N PRO A 56 54.17 16.79 -17.04
CA PRO A 56 54.68 16.06 -15.89
C PRO A 56 53.68 14.96 -15.52
N PRO A 57 54.14 13.75 -15.14
CA PRO A 57 53.23 12.65 -14.82
C PRO A 57 52.27 13.09 -13.71
N GLU A 58 50.98 12.79 -13.91
CA GLU A 58 49.92 13.13 -12.95
C GLU A 58 50.34 12.61 -11.56
N PRO A 59 50.36 13.47 -10.51
CA PRO A 59 50.72 13.01 -9.19
C PRO A 59 49.76 11.88 -8.76
N PRO A 60 50.25 10.82 -8.09
CA PRO A 60 49.41 9.70 -7.70
C PRO A 60 48.24 10.24 -6.88
N ARG A 61 47.01 10.01 -7.39
CA ARG A 61 45.79 10.39 -6.68
C ARG A 61 45.83 9.71 -5.31
N PRO A 62 45.62 10.45 -4.19
CA PRO A 62 45.57 9.83 -2.89
C PRO A 62 44.50 8.73 -2.91
N PRO A 63 44.73 7.58 -2.25
CA PRO A 63 43.76 6.50 -2.23
C PRO A 63 42.43 7.06 -1.75
N LYS A 64 41.38 6.87 -2.56
CA LYS A 64 40.02 7.28 -2.23
C LYS A 64 39.67 6.57 -0.93
N GLU A 65 39.64 7.30 0.18
CA GLU A 65 39.18 6.77 1.47
C GLU A 65 37.79 6.18 1.23
N SER A 66 37.72 4.85 1.35
CA SER A 66 36.43 4.17 1.39
C SER A 66 35.72 4.71 2.63
N PRO A 67 34.46 5.19 2.50
CA PRO A 67 33.74 5.71 3.66
C PRO A 67 33.74 4.63 4.74
N ALA A 68 34.20 4.99 5.93
CA ALA A 68 34.30 4.10 7.08
C ALA A 68 32.97 3.34 7.23
N SER A 69 33.04 2.01 7.28
CA SER A 69 31.85 1.19 7.49
C SER A 69 31.15 1.63 8.78
N PRO A 70 29.81 1.81 8.78
CA PRO A 70 29.11 2.28 9.96
C PRO A 70 29.36 1.32 11.12
N ILE A 71 29.79 1.86 12.25
CA ILE A 71 30.07 1.12 13.48
C ILE A 71 28.79 0.37 13.89
N ARG A 72 28.83 -0.96 13.90
CA ARG A 72 27.68 -1.80 14.27
C ARG A 72 27.40 -1.63 15.77
N PRO A 73 26.15 -1.34 16.19
CA PRO A 73 25.84 -1.19 17.61
C PRO A 73 26.07 -2.50 18.39
N PRO A 74 26.62 -2.45 19.61
CA PRO A 74 26.91 -3.63 20.42
C PRO A 74 25.66 -4.43 20.80
N GLU A 75 24.48 -3.81 20.80
CA GLU A 75 23.18 -4.42 21.06
C GLU A 75 22.84 -5.49 20.02
N LEU A 76 23.19 -5.29 18.75
CA LEU A 76 22.93 -6.26 17.68
C LEU A 76 23.73 -7.53 17.92
N THR A 77 25.02 -7.41 18.23
CA THR A 77 25.88 -8.57 18.53
C THR A 77 25.39 -9.35 19.74
N ARG A 78 24.92 -8.65 20.80
CA ARG A 78 24.33 -9.29 21.98
C ARG A 78 23.04 -10.04 21.67
N PHE A 79 22.20 -9.49 20.80
CA PHE A 79 20.96 -10.12 20.35
C PHE A 79 21.22 -11.38 19.52
N GLU A 80 22.13 -11.30 18.55
CA GLU A 80 22.55 -12.46 17.72
C GLU A 80 23.10 -13.60 18.61
N ALA A 81 23.93 -13.27 19.61
CA ALA A 81 24.44 -14.26 20.56
C ALA A 81 23.32 -14.92 21.39
N MET A 82 22.30 -14.15 21.78
CA MET A 82 21.14 -14.64 22.52
C MET A 82 20.31 -15.60 21.66
N GLN A 83 20.04 -15.25 20.41
CA GLN A 83 19.33 -16.12 19.47
C GLN A 83 20.06 -17.44 19.27
N LYS A 84 21.36 -17.37 18.98
CA LYS A 84 22.21 -18.57 18.82
C LYS A 84 22.15 -19.48 20.04
N ARG A 85 22.22 -18.91 21.25
CA ARG A 85 22.17 -19.69 22.49
C ARG A 85 20.82 -20.39 22.69
N LEU A 86 19.71 -19.72 22.36
CA LEU A 86 18.37 -20.33 22.43
C LEU A 86 18.27 -21.50 21.45
N ASP A 87 18.76 -21.32 20.22
CA ASP A 87 18.76 -22.35 19.19
C ASP A 87 19.60 -23.56 19.58
N ASP A 88 20.79 -23.34 20.14
CA ASP A 88 21.66 -24.42 20.62
C ASP A 88 20.98 -25.24 21.74
N LEU A 89 20.36 -24.55 22.71
CA LEU A 89 19.62 -25.21 23.79
C LEU A 89 18.43 -26.01 23.26
N LYS A 90 17.71 -25.47 22.27
CA LYS A 90 16.61 -26.16 21.59
C LYS A 90 17.10 -27.42 20.89
N ARG A 91 18.19 -27.33 20.11
CA ARG A 91 18.77 -28.47 19.38
C ARG A 91 19.18 -29.59 20.33
N VAL A 92 19.85 -29.26 21.44
CA VAL A 92 20.22 -30.24 22.47
C VAL A 92 19.00 -30.90 23.10
N ALA A 93 17.98 -30.11 23.47
CA ALA A 93 16.77 -30.63 24.09
C ALA A 93 15.93 -31.52 23.13
N VAL A 94 15.93 -31.22 21.82
CA VAL A 94 15.26 -32.05 20.81
C VAL A 94 15.98 -33.39 20.63
N MET A 95 17.31 -33.39 20.57
CA MET A 95 18.10 -34.62 20.38
C MET A 95 18.18 -35.48 21.64
N ASN A 96 18.16 -34.87 22.83
CA ASN A 96 18.19 -35.56 24.12
C ASN A 96 17.20 -34.89 25.10
N PRO A 97 15.94 -35.37 25.14
CA PRO A 97 14.88 -34.80 25.97
C PRO A 97 15.00 -35.24 27.43
N SER A 98 16.04 -34.77 28.12
CA SER A 98 16.19 -34.91 29.58
C SER A 98 15.58 -33.72 30.31
N ASP A 99 15.14 -33.93 31.56
CA ASP A 99 14.58 -32.87 32.41
C ASP A 99 15.53 -31.66 32.54
N ALA A 100 16.83 -31.92 32.66
CA ALA A 100 17.85 -30.87 32.75
C ALA A 100 17.94 -30.02 31.46
N ASN A 101 17.91 -30.66 30.29
CA ASN A 101 17.99 -29.97 28.99
C ASN A 101 16.72 -29.17 28.70
N LEU A 102 15.55 -29.77 28.98
CA LEU A 102 14.26 -29.10 28.84
C LEU A 102 14.16 -27.88 29.76
N LEU A 103 14.59 -28.02 31.01
CA LEU A 103 14.59 -26.92 31.98
C LEU A 103 15.59 -25.81 31.60
N ALA A 104 16.77 -26.16 31.07
CA ALA A 104 17.73 -25.17 30.56
C ALA A 104 17.13 -24.37 29.39
N TYR A 105 16.49 -25.05 28.44
CA TYR A 105 15.80 -24.40 27.33
C TYR A 105 14.64 -23.51 27.82
N MET A 106 13.73 -24.03 28.65
CA MET A 106 12.57 -23.29 29.15
C MET A 106 12.97 -22.04 29.95
N ARG A 107 14.00 -22.13 30.80
CA ARG A 107 14.51 -20.97 31.55
C ARG A 107 15.07 -19.90 30.62
N TYR A 108 15.82 -20.31 29.60
CA TYR A 108 16.40 -19.38 28.65
C TYR A 108 15.33 -18.77 27.74
N GLN A 109 14.36 -19.56 27.28
CA GLN A 109 13.20 -19.07 26.54
C GLN A 109 12.42 -18.02 27.34
N ARG A 110 12.17 -18.28 28.64
CA ARG A 110 11.54 -17.28 29.52
C ARG A 110 12.35 -15.99 29.61
N PHE A 111 13.68 -16.08 29.72
CA PHE A 111 14.54 -14.90 29.70
C PHE A 111 14.41 -14.09 28.41
N VAL A 112 14.39 -14.76 27.24
CA VAL A 112 14.18 -14.09 25.94
C VAL A 112 12.80 -13.42 25.89
N MET A 113 11.75 -14.12 26.33
CA MET A 113 10.39 -13.57 26.38
C MET A 113 10.29 -12.35 27.30
N ASN A 114 10.94 -12.37 28.47
CA ASN A 114 10.97 -11.22 29.38
C ASN A 114 11.63 -9.98 28.72
N LYS A 115 12.61 -10.16 27.82
CA LYS A 115 13.20 -9.04 27.07
C LYS A 115 12.21 -8.43 26.08
N SER A 116 11.45 -9.27 25.37
CA SER A 116 10.37 -8.81 24.49
C SER A 116 9.25 -8.12 25.26
N GLU A 117 8.92 -8.61 26.45
CA GLU A 117 7.93 -7.97 27.32
C GLU A 117 8.37 -6.57 27.75
N LEU A 118 9.61 -6.42 28.23
CA LEU A 118 10.17 -5.11 28.59
C LEU A 118 10.18 -4.14 27.39
N PHE A 119 10.51 -4.63 26.19
CA PHE A 119 10.42 -3.84 24.97
C PHE A 119 9.00 -3.36 24.72
N ALA A 120 8.00 -4.27 24.76
CA ALA A 120 6.60 -3.91 24.54
C ALA A 120 6.07 -2.89 25.57
N GLN A 121 6.43 -3.07 26.86
CA GLN A 121 6.06 -2.14 27.92
C GLN A 121 6.70 -0.75 27.73
N ASN A 122 7.97 -0.70 27.32
CA ASN A 122 8.66 0.56 27.04
C ASN A 122 8.09 1.23 25.79
N TRP A 123 7.81 0.46 24.74
CA TRP A 123 7.18 0.93 23.51
C TRP A 123 5.83 1.60 23.80
N GLN A 124 4.96 0.91 24.55
CA GLN A 124 3.65 1.44 24.90
C GLN A 124 3.75 2.75 25.69
N ARG A 125 4.67 2.84 26.65
CA ARG A 125 4.91 4.08 27.40
C ARG A 125 5.46 5.20 26.53
N LEU A 126 6.32 4.88 25.57
CA LEU A 126 6.86 5.86 24.64
C LEU A 126 5.76 6.45 23.75
N VAL A 127 4.86 5.60 23.23
CA VAL A 127 3.70 6.03 22.45
C VAL A 127 2.84 7.04 23.23
N TRP A 128 2.66 6.87 24.54
CA TRP A 128 1.91 7.84 25.35
C TRP A 128 2.59 9.21 25.49
N THR A 129 3.91 9.26 25.38
CA THR A 129 4.69 10.49 25.53
C THR A 129 4.93 11.23 24.23
N VAL A 130 4.80 10.54 23.09
CA VAL A 130 5.08 11.09 21.76
C VAL A 130 3.79 11.07 20.95
N PRO A 131 3.05 12.21 20.88
CA PRO A 131 1.74 12.26 20.22
C PRO A 131 1.75 11.79 18.76
N ASP A 132 2.83 12.04 18.03
CA ASP A 132 2.97 11.63 16.62
C ASP A 132 2.99 10.11 16.41
N LEU A 133 3.28 9.33 17.47
CA LEU A 133 3.26 7.87 17.45
C LEU A 133 1.91 7.29 17.90
N ASP A 134 0.98 8.13 18.36
CA ASP A 134 -0.35 7.68 18.74
C ASP A 134 -1.23 7.51 17.50
N TYR A 135 -1.31 6.26 17.03
CA TYR A 135 -2.20 5.88 15.93
C TYR A 135 -3.68 6.21 16.20
N GLY A 136 -4.10 6.32 17.46
CA GLY A 136 -5.47 6.73 17.81
C GLY A 136 -5.79 8.19 17.47
N LEU A 137 -4.77 9.03 17.28
CA LEU A 137 -4.92 10.42 16.84
C LEU A 137 -4.92 10.55 15.31
N THR A 138 -4.39 9.56 14.59
CA THR A 138 -4.28 9.57 13.13
C THR A 138 -5.42 8.74 12.52
N GLY A 139 -6.50 9.41 12.11
CA GLY A 139 -7.63 8.76 11.44
C GLY A 139 -8.77 8.41 12.40
N ARG A 140 -9.15 7.12 12.46
CA ARG A 140 -10.26 6.67 13.32
C ARG A 140 -9.75 6.37 14.74
N PRO A 141 -10.35 6.97 15.78
CA PRO A 141 -9.92 6.74 17.17
C PRO A 141 -10.05 5.29 17.62
N THR A 142 -9.29 4.91 18.67
CA THR A 142 -9.32 3.57 19.27
C THR A 142 -10.14 3.49 20.56
N ASN A 143 -10.32 4.61 21.26
CA ASN A 143 -11.16 4.69 22.46
C ASN A 143 -12.65 4.67 22.07
N ALA A 144 -13.46 3.80 22.70
CA ALA A 144 -14.87 3.63 22.37
C ALA A 144 -15.70 4.94 22.45
N MET A 145 -15.44 5.81 23.42
CA MET A 145 -16.11 7.10 23.51
C MET A 145 -15.68 8.05 22.39
N ALA A 146 -14.38 8.04 22.07
CA ALA A 146 -13.85 8.83 20.97
C ALA A 146 -14.35 8.33 19.60
N VAL A 147 -14.53 7.02 19.44
CA VAL A 147 -15.14 6.39 18.27
C VAL A 147 -16.58 6.86 18.10
N ALA A 148 -17.38 6.85 19.17
CA ALA A 148 -18.77 7.32 19.10
C ALA A 148 -18.86 8.79 18.67
N ALA A 149 -18.04 9.66 19.27
CA ALA A 149 -17.97 11.08 18.92
C ALA A 149 -17.46 11.30 17.48
N PHE A 150 -16.48 10.52 17.04
CA PHE A 150 -16.00 10.56 15.67
C PHE A 150 -17.09 10.13 14.68
N ASP A 151 -17.78 9.02 14.93
CA ASP A 151 -18.83 8.50 14.06
C ASP A 151 -20.07 9.43 14.02
N GLU A 152 -20.37 10.15 15.10
CA GLU A 152 -21.35 11.25 15.12
C GLU A 152 -20.89 12.42 14.24
N GLN A 153 -19.66 12.90 14.44
CA GLN A 153 -19.10 13.98 13.64
C GLN A 153 -19.04 13.63 12.14
N GLN A 154 -18.72 12.38 11.79
CA GLN A 154 -18.73 11.94 10.39
C GLN A 154 -20.14 11.94 9.81
N ARG A 155 -21.15 11.48 10.56
CA ARG A 155 -22.55 11.52 10.12
C ARG A 155 -23.03 12.95 9.87
N ASP A 156 -22.70 13.89 10.76
CA ASP A 156 -23.05 15.30 10.59
C ASP A 156 -22.37 15.92 9.37
N ARG A 157 -21.08 15.61 9.15
CA ARG A 157 -20.33 16.06 7.97
C ARG A 157 -20.95 15.53 6.69
N GLN A 158 -21.24 14.22 6.63
CA GLN A 158 -21.87 13.59 5.47
C GLN A 158 -23.26 14.20 5.21
N ALA A 159 -24.07 14.39 6.25
CA ALA A 159 -25.38 15.01 6.14
C ALA A 159 -25.27 16.44 5.58
N GLN A 160 -24.32 17.25 6.07
CA GLN A 160 -24.09 18.60 5.55
C GLN A 160 -23.62 18.58 4.09
N THR A 161 -22.73 17.67 3.71
CA THR A 161 -22.31 17.48 2.31
C THR A 161 -23.51 17.20 1.41
N VAL A 162 -24.39 16.27 1.81
CA VAL A 162 -25.59 15.92 1.03
C VAL A 162 -26.54 17.13 0.91
N ARG A 163 -26.77 17.89 1.99
CA ARG A 163 -27.58 19.12 1.94
C ARG A 163 -27.00 20.17 0.99
N ASN A 164 -25.67 20.32 0.97
CA ASN A 164 -25.02 21.26 0.05
C ASN A 164 -25.18 20.79 -1.41
N LEU A 165 -25.10 19.49 -1.67
CA LEU A 165 -25.29 18.93 -3.02
C LEU A 165 -26.71 19.08 -3.54
N ALA A 166 -27.72 19.04 -2.65
CA ALA A 166 -29.13 19.13 -3.01
C ALA A 166 -29.48 20.39 -3.85
N ALA A 167 -28.70 21.47 -3.71
CA ALA A 167 -28.89 22.69 -4.48
C ALA A 167 -28.51 22.57 -5.96
N THR A 168 -27.65 21.61 -6.32
CA THR A 168 -27.07 21.47 -7.67
C THR A 168 -27.31 20.11 -8.31
N GLN A 169 -27.62 19.10 -7.50
CA GLN A 169 -27.75 17.70 -7.89
C GLN A 169 -29.09 17.13 -7.46
N GLY A 170 -29.55 16.12 -8.18
CA GLY A 170 -30.73 15.34 -7.84
C GLY A 170 -30.44 13.84 -7.92
N LEU A 171 -31.40 13.03 -7.51
CA LEU A 171 -31.35 11.59 -7.64
C LEU A 171 -32.26 11.12 -8.75
N LEU A 172 -31.77 10.23 -9.60
CA LEU A 172 -32.57 9.48 -10.56
C LEU A 172 -32.90 8.12 -9.95
N PHE A 173 -34.18 7.84 -9.77
CA PHE A 173 -34.67 6.59 -9.22
C PHE A 173 -35.36 5.78 -10.31
N ILE A 174 -34.68 4.73 -10.80
CA ILE A 174 -35.21 3.84 -11.84
C ILE A 174 -35.88 2.65 -11.17
N PHE A 175 -37.16 2.43 -11.51
CA PHE A 175 -37.99 1.44 -10.83
C PHE A 175 -39.02 0.78 -11.75
N ARG A 176 -39.69 -0.24 -11.22
CA ARG A 176 -40.89 -0.87 -11.79
C ARG A 176 -41.97 -1.01 -10.73
N SER A 177 -43.25 -0.89 -11.12
CA SER A 177 -44.37 -1.01 -10.17
C SER A 177 -44.58 -2.43 -9.64
N ASP A 178 -44.07 -3.46 -10.33
CA ASP A 178 -44.16 -4.86 -9.90
C ASP A 178 -42.97 -5.34 -9.07
N CYS A 179 -42.01 -4.47 -8.77
CA CYS A 179 -40.82 -4.80 -7.99
C CYS A 179 -41.04 -4.56 -6.48
N PRO A 180 -41.04 -5.61 -5.63
CA PRO A 180 -41.29 -5.44 -4.19
C PRO A 180 -40.21 -4.60 -3.49
N TYR A 181 -38.96 -4.65 -3.96
CA TYR A 181 -37.87 -3.82 -3.41
C TYR A 181 -38.04 -2.34 -3.76
N CYS A 182 -38.63 -2.01 -4.92
CA CYS A 182 -38.94 -0.63 -5.29
C CYS A 182 -39.98 -0.02 -4.34
N HIS A 183 -41.03 -0.79 -3.99
CA HIS A 183 -42.03 -0.38 -2.98
C HIS A 183 -41.42 -0.14 -1.58
N ARG A 184 -40.35 -0.86 -1.23
CA ARG A 184 -39.66 -0.66 0.05
C ARG A 184 -38.71 0.53 0.05
N LEU A 185 -38.09 0.83 -1.09
CA LEU A 185 -37.15 1.93 -1.22
C LEU A 185 -37.85 3.29 -1.38
N ALA A 186 -38.99 3.33 -2.07
CA ALA A 186 -39.74 4.57 -2.32
C ALA A 186 -40.05 5.40 -1.06
N PRO A 187 -40.55 4.85 0.06
CA PRO A 187 -40.77 5.62 1.29
C PRO A 187 -39.47 6.05 2.01
N ILE A 188 -38.34 5.39 1.73
CA ILE A 188 -37.03 5.82 2.24
C ILE A 188 -36.56 7.02 1.44
N LEU A 189 -36.64 6.96 0.10
CA LEU A 189 -36.32 8.08 -0.78
C LEU A 189 -37.21 9.29 -0.50
N LYS A 190 -38.49 9.08 -0.22
CA LYS A 190 -39.38 10.20 0.08
C LYS A 190 -38.99 10.93 1.36
N ARG A 191 -38.54 10.19 2.38
CA ARG A 191 -37.97 10.76 3.59
C ARG A 191 -36.63 11.46 3.31
N PHE A 192 -35.80 10.89 2.46
CA PHE A 192 -34.53 11.50 2.06
C PHE A 192 -34.74 12.85 1.36
N GLU A 193 -35.71 12.95 0.45
CA GLU A 193 -36.09 14.21 -0.18
C GLU A 193 -36.50 15.26 0.86
N GLN A 194 -37.31 14.87 1.84
CA GLN A 194 -37.81 15.77 2.89
C GLN A 194 -36.70 16.23 3.85
N GLU A 195 -35.77 15.33 4.19
CA GLU A 195 -34.72 15.60 5.17
C GLU A 195 -33.56 16.42 4.58
N PHE A 196 -33.17 16.15 3.33
CA PHE A 196 -32.00 16.76 2.69
C PHE A 196 -32.32 17.79 1.61
N GLY A 197 -33.58 17.89 1.17
CA GLY A 197 -34.01 18.80 0.11
C GLY A 197 -33.55 18.41 -1.30
N MET A 198 -32.99 17.20 -1.48
CA MET A 198 -32.50 16.72 -2.76
C MET A 198 -33.64 16.11 -3.56
N THR A 199 -33.90 16.62 -4.77
CA THR A 199 -35.02 16.18 -5.62
C THR A 199 -34.78 14.76 -6.15
N VAL A 200 -35.78 13.88 -6.06
CA VAL A 200 -35.77 12.55 -6.68
C VAL A 200 -36.63 12.53 -7.95
N PHE A 201 -36.00 12.29 -9.09
CA PHE A 201 -36.62 12.03 -10.38
C PHE A 201 -36.92 10.54 -10.51
N ALA A 202 -38.18 10.16 -10.27
CA ALA A 202 -38.63 8.78 -10.39
C ALA A 202 -38.93 8.43 -11.85
N VAL A 203 -38.23 7.44 -12.40
CA VAL A 203 -38.38 6.93 -13.77
C VAL A 203 -38.93 5.51 -13.72
N SER A 204 -40.11 5.33 -14.32
CA SER A 204 -40.78 4.04 -14.38
C SER A 204 -40.47 3.33 -15.71
N LEU A 205 -40.00 2.08 -15.62
CA LEU A 205 -39.78 1.24 -16.81
C LEU A 205 -41.08 0.63 -17.37
N ASP A 206 -42.12 0.52 -16.53
CA ASP A 206 -43.42 -0.04 -16.89
C ASP A 206 -44.53 1.01 -17.03
N GLY A 207 -44.17 2.30 -16.94
CA GLY A 207 -45.06 3.45 -17.06
C GLY A 207 -46.03 3.65 -15.89
N ARG A 208 -45.93 2.82 -14.84
CA ARG A 208 -46.81 2.86 -13.66
C ARG A 208 -46.09 3.47 -12.46
N GLY A 209 -46.83 4.22 -11.64
CA GLY A 209 -46.33 4.85 -10.42
C GLY A 209 -46.25 3.93 -9.22
N LEU A 210 -45.61 4.44 -8.16
CA LEU A 210 -45.62 3.88 -6.80
C LEU A 210 -46.44 4.81 -5.89
N PRO A 211 -46.90 4.37 -4.70
CA PRO A 211 -47.65 5.22 -3.78
C PRO A 211 -46.96 6.55 -3.46
N GLU A 212 -45.64 6.56 -3.26
CA GLU A 212 -44.85 7.75 -2.96
C GLU A 212 -44.47 8.57 -4.21
N TYR A 213 -44.54 7.93 -5.39
CA TYR A 213 -44.22 8.50 -6.70
C TYR A 213 -45.34 8.17 -7.71
N PRO A 214 -46.55 8.77 -7.55
CA PRO A 214 -47.72 8.40 -8.34
C PRO A 214 -47.63 8.85 -9.81
N ASN A 215 -46.86 9.91 -10.08
CA ASN A 215 -46.66 10.48 -11.41
C ASN A 215 -45.18 10.35 -11.84
N PRO A 216 -44.67 9.13 -12.14
CA PRO A 216 -43.30 8.96 -12.57
C PRO A 216 -43.08 9.47 -14.00
N GLN A 217 -41.85 9.82 -14.31
CA GLN A 217 -41.45 10.04 -15.69
C GLN A 217 -41.35 8.70 -16.43
N ALA A 218 -41.84 8.67 -17.66
CA ALA A 218 -41.67 7.50 -18.52
C ALA A 218 -40.20 7.36 -18.94
N ASP A 219 -39.70 6.13 -19.04
CA ASP A 219 -38.37 5.88 -19.59
C ASP A 219 -38.31 6.35 -21.06
N ASN A 220 -37.45 7.32 -21.33
CA ASN A 220 -37.17 7.85 -22.67
C ASN A 220 -35.90 7.23 -23.29
N GLY A 221 -35.50 6.05 -22.81
CA GLY A 221 -34.26 5.37 -23.16
C GLY A 221 -33.09 5.68 -22.23
N ILE A 222 -33.32 6.43 -21.14
CA ILE A 222 -32.31 6.73 -20.13
C ILE A 222 -31.89 5.45 -19.39
N ALA A 223 -32.82 4.54 -19.13
CA ALA A 223 -32.51 3.28 -18.45
C ALA A 223 -31.57 2.39 -19.28
N ALA A 224 -31.78 2.34 -20.60
CA ALA A 224 -30.90 1.61 -21.51
C ALA A 224 -29.49 2.22 -21.57
N ARG A 225 -29.37 3.56 -21.61
CA ARG A 225 -28.08 4.26 -21.62
C ARG A 225 -27.28 4.08 -20.34
N LEU A 226 -27.97 3.99 -19.21
CA LEU A 226 -27.37 3.79 -17.89
C LEU A 226 -27.17 2.30 -17.54
N ASN A 227 -27.47 1.40 -18.49
CA ASN A 227 -27.46 -0.06 -18.31
C ASN A 227 -28.25 -0.51 -17.06
N SER A 228 -29.37 0.15 -16.78
CA SER A 228 -30.20 -0.07 -15.60
C SER A 228 -31.16 -1.23 -15.81
N THR A 229 -30.62 -2.43 -16.05
CA THR A 229 -31.42 -3.67 -16.14
C THR A 229 -31.88 -4.17 -14.77
N ILE A 230 -31.22 -3.72 -13.70
CA ILE A 230 -31.49 -4.09 -12.32
C ILE A 230 -32.29 -2.96 -11.65
N VAL A 231 -33.44 -3.29 -11.06
CA VAL A 231 -34.27 -2.33 -10.29
C VAL A 231 -34.44 -2.79 -8.85
N PRO A 232 -34.50 -1.88 -7.87
CA PRO A 232 -34.34 -0.43 -8.02
C PRO A 232 -32.89 0.00 -8.31
N ALA A 233 -32.69 1.05 -9.11
CA ALA A 233 -31.38 1.64 -9.34
C ALA A 233 -31.41 3.14 -9.02
N LEU A 234 -30.34 3.62 -8.39
CA LEU A 234 -30.19 5.02 -8.00
C LEU A 234 -28.93 5.61 -8.63
N TYR A 235 -29.11 6.77 -9.24
CA TYR A 235 -28.03 7.55 -9.81
C TYR A 235 -28.08 8.98 -9.30
N LEU A 236 -26.93 9.59 -9.10
CA LEU A 236 -26.75 10.99 -8.77
C LEU A 236 -26.58 11.75 -10.08
N THR A 237 -27.44 12.75 -10.33
CA THR A 237 -27.43 13.54 -11.54
C THR A 237 -27.11 14.99 -11.24
N ALA A 238 -26.21 15.57 -12.02
CA ALA A 238 -25.87 16.99 -12.00
C ALA A 238 -26.32 17.64 -13.31
N PRO A 239 -27.50 18.30 -13.35
CA PRO A 239 -28.07 18.83 -14.59
C PRO A 239 -27.17 19.84 -15.31
N SER A 240 -26.39 20.62 -14.56
CA SER A 240 -25.47 21.63 -15.10
C SER A 240 -24.32 21.01 -15.90
N THR A 241 -23.75 19.90 -15.43
CA THR A 241 -22.62 19.21 -16.07
C THR A 241 -23.07 18.03 -16.95
N ARG A 242 -24.37 17.67 -16.92
CA ARG A 242 -24.95 16.48 -17.57
C ARG A 242 -24.27 15.17 -17.15
N GLN A 243 -23.68 15.14 -15.95
CA GLN A 243 -23.05 13.95 -15.38
C GLN A 243 -24.09 13.11 -14.63
N ILE A 244 -24.01 11.79 -14.80
CA ILE A 244 -24.85 10.82 -14.10
C ILE A 244 -23.93 9.74 -13.52
N ARG A 245 -23.98 9.54 -12.20
CA ARG A 245 -23.11 8.59 -11.49
C ARG A 245 -23.94 7.57 -10.71
N PRO A 246 -23.63 6.28 -10.75
CA PRO A 246 -24.36 5.28 -9.98
C PRO A 246 -24.10 5.48 -8.48
N VAL A 247 -25.18 5.62 -7.70
CA VAL A 247 -25.13 5.60 -6.23
C VAL A 247 -25.18 4.17 -5.75
N GLY A 248 -26.12 3.38 -6.29
CA GLY A 248 -26.26 1.98 -5.93
C GLY A 248 -27.43 1.31 -6.62
N PHE A 249 -27.47 -0.01 -6.45
CA PHE A 249 -28.48 -0.90 -7.02
C PHE A 249 -29.07 -1.75 -5.90
N GLY A 250 -30.38 -1.92 -5.91
CA GLY A 250 -31.11 -2.63 -4.85
C GLY A 250 -31.62 -1.73 -3.73
N LEU A 251 -32.24 -2.37 -2.73
CA LEU A 251 -32.76 -1.69 -1.56
C LEU A 251 -31.60 -1.23 -0.68
N MET A 252 -31.59 0.05 -0.30
CA MET A 252 -30.58 0.66 0.57
C MET A 252 -31.26 1.40 1.71
N ALA A 253 -30.60 1.41 2.86
CA ALA A 253 -31.04 2.18 4.02
C ALA A 253 -30.73 3.67 3.85
N MET A 254 -31.40 4.54 4.61
CA MET A 254 -31.15 5.98 4.62
C MET A 254 -29.67 6.31 4.87
N THR A 255 -29.06 5.66 5.86
CA THR A 255 -27.65 5.87 6.23
C THR A 255 -26.70 5.51 5.09
N GLU A 256 -26.99 4.44 4.37
CA GLU A 256 -26.21 4.01 3.21
C GLU A 256 -26.33 4.97 2.03
N LEU A 257 -27.53 5.54 1.81
CA LEU A 257 -27.73 6.58 0.79
C LEU A 257 -26.88 7.82 1.09
N VAL A 258 -26.93 8.31 2.33
CA VAL A 258 -26.17 9.48 2.77
C VAL A 258 -24.67 9.23 2.63
N GLU A 259 -24.19 8.08 3.10
CA GLU A 259 -22.77 7.70 3.03
C GLU A 259 -22.27 7.65 1.57
N ARG A 260 -22.99 6.95 0.68
CA ARG A 260 -22.59 6.80 -0.72
C ARG A 260 -22.63 8.12 -1.48
N ILE A 261 -23.65 8.95 -1.28
CA ILE A 261 -23.75 10.27 -1.93
C ILE A 261 -22.64 11.20 -1.43
N ALA A 262 -22.38 11.22 -0.12
CA ALA A 262 -21.29 12.02 0.44
C ALA A 262 -19.91 11.56 -0.07
N ALA A 263 -19.68 10.25 -0.19
CA ALA A 263 -18.44 9.70 -0.75
C ALA A 263 -18.25 10.10 -2.23
N LEU A 264 -19.31 10.03 -3.05
CA LEU A 264 -19.28 10.48 -4.45
C LEU A 264 -18.99 11.98 -4.59
N ALA A 265 -19.32 12.79 -3.60
CA ALA A 265 -19.00 14.22 -3.57
C ALA A 265 -17.49 14.49 -3.45
N GLN A 266 -16.76 13.56 -2.81
CA GLN A 266 -15.36 13.70 -2.46
C GLN A 266 -14.42 12.99 -3.45
N ASP A 267 -14.96 12.29 -4.45
CA ASP A 267 -14.17 11.54 -5.43
C ASP A 267 -13.32 12.48 -6.30
N PRO A 268 -11.98 12.47 -6.18
CA PRO A 268 -11.10 13.40 -6.89
C PRO A 268 -11.03 13.17 -8.40
N ARG A 269 -11.54 12.03 -8.90
CA ARG A 269 -11.47 11.65 -10.32
C ARG A 269 -12.20 12.63 -11.25
N GLU A 270 -12.94 13.59 -10.71
CA GLU A 270 -13.72 14.58 -11.47
C GLU A 270 -13.42 16.05 -11.13
N ASN A 271 -12.43 16.34 -10.28
CA ASN A 271 -11.95 17.71 -10.09
C ASN A 271 -10.55 17.84 -10.75
N PRO A 272 -10.46 17.88 -12.09
CA PRO A 272 -9.20 18.26 -12.72
C PRO A 272 -8.93 19.71 -12.30
N LEU A 273 -7.80 19.92 -11.65
CA LEU A 273 -7.25 21.25 -11.38
C LEU A 273 -7.24 22.11 -12.66
#